data_AF-A0A1F7GPK4-F1
#
_entry.id   AF-A0A1F7GPK4-F1
#
_cell.length_a   1.000
_cell.length_b   1.000
_cell.length_c   1.000
_cell.angle_alpha   90.00
_cell.angle_beta   90.00
_cell.angle_gamma   90.00
#
_symmetry.space_group_name_H-M   'P 1'
#
loop_
_entity.id
_entity.type
_entity.pdbx_description
1 polymer ?
#
loop_
_entity_poly.entity_id
_entity_poly.type
_entity_poly.pdbx_seq_one_letter_code
_entity_poly.pdbx_strand_id
1 'polypeptide(L)'
;MRENPNRSIAEAQFLKDQFNNLVEQVQADVLRYAERVTGSVDLANELYMITWWDVLGRFPNIRRKERIPFKVYFQRALRSNFFDFQERSRRTLSLDPLGDVKDERAIAMGETHDLNEDLYRALYGLDPPLRQVILLQSEGYKEKESAELMGISPAYFKELLAEARFLLQQEIFREELTDPKEAKQEEYVTIEEIAQRLHWTWTSTATQLTAYKDQARNEGGRTIMGRILFPVSILEQLQKIPEVTVPASDWLTITQLTQLLGVDYRWVVRRLFKLTFKGELRVGTFHRVAVHYPPQSLDELMIERDRVITPPNPEIEHTISDLAILTKRHPHWVEKRLIEHGIAPKYRRHFSGNIFAYYDHSVLVTLMNESLKYPLLGDYLTIPMLTKATGMDREWVIKKLHELGITGEQREHPAFHRRVYTSYPPSTLNNLISLAGDYKKAEDGWLTLTALETKVGKSSRWILKRLGEINVTTIMQRDSRGALRIHYPPAVLHELLQAKQMEEDRKHAKKWYE
;
A
#
# COMPACT_ATOMS: atom_id res chain seq x y z
N MET A 1 19.66 47.37 5.61
CA MET A 1 19.65 47.60 7.07
C MET A 1 20.94 47.02 7.64
N ARG A 2 21.88 47.86 8.09
CA ARG A 2 23.06 47.37 8.80
C ARG A 2 22.61 47.05 10.23
N GLU A 3 22.60 45.77 10.59
CA GLU A 3 22.27 45.35 11.95
C GLU A 3 23.19 46.04 12.95
N ASN A 4 22.59 46.57 14.01
CA ASN A 4 23.31 47.28 15.06
C ASN A 4 24.26 46.27 15.74
N PRO A 5 25.59 46.44 15.63
CA PRO A 5 26.57 45.46 16.14
C PRO A 5 26.43 45.22 17.65
N ASN A 6 25.92 46.21 18.40
CA ASN A 6 25.67 46.07 19.83
C ASN A 6 24.49 45.14 20.16
N ARG A 7 23.52 44.98 19.24
CA ARG A 7 22.41 44.05 19.42
C ARG A 7 22.87 42.58 19.32
N SER A 8 23.90 42.33 18.51
CA SER A 8 24.51 41.01 18.33
C SER A 8 25.28 40.54 19.57
N ILE A 9 26.01 41.45 20.24
CA ILE A 9 26.80 41.10 21.43
C ILE A 9 25.90 40.74 22.61
N ALA A 10 24.83 41.52 22.85
CA ALA A 10 23.89 41.24 23.94
C ALA A 10 23.10 39.94 23.72
N GLU A 11 22.69 39.66 22.48
CA GLU A 11 22.01 38.42 22.12
C GLU A 11 22.94 37.20 22.26
N ALA A 12 24.20 37.32 21.84
CA ALA A 12 25.21 36.28 22.01
C ALA A 12 25.48 35.98 23.49
N GLN A 13 25.59 37.03 24.33
CA GLN A 13 25.79 36.85 25.77
C GLN A 13 24.58 36.18 26.42
N PHE A 14 23.37 36.59 26.06
CA PHE A 14 22.14 35.97 26.55
C PHE A 14 22.04 34.48 26.16
N LEU A 15 22.36 34.14 24.90
CA LEU A 15 22.36 32.75 24.44
C LEU A 15 23.42 31.91 25.17
N LYS A 16 24.59 32.49 25.44
CA LYS A 16 25.65 31.86 26.23
C LYS A 16 25.19 31.55 27.65
N ASP A 17 24.57 32.51 28.33
CA ASP A 17 24.09 32.32 29.70
C ASP A 17 22.98 31.26 29.77
N GLN A 18 22.06 31.26 28.80
CA GLN A 18 21.04 30.21 28.69
C GLN A 18 21.63 28.83 28.44
N PHE A 19 22.63 28.73 27.58
CA PHE A 19 23.30 27.47 27.28
C PHE A 19 24.03 26.94 28.52
N ASN A 20 24.75 27.80 29.25
CA ASN A 20 25.44 27.42 30.48
C ASN A 20 24.48 26.87 31.54
N ASN A 21 23.37 27.57 31.78
CA ASN A 21 22.34 27.10 32.72
C ASN A 21 21.78 25.72 32.32
N LEU A 22 21.64 25.48 31.02
CA LEU A 22 21.15 24.20 30.51
C LEU A 22 22.18 23.08 30.66
N VAL A 23 23.46 23.36 30.39
CA VAL A 23 24.58 22.43 30.61
C VAL A 23 24.62 22.01 32.07
N GLU A 24 24.57 22.96 33.00
CA GLU A 24 24.59 22.69 34.45
C GLU A 24 23.45 21.75 34.88
N GLN A 25 22.26 21.92 34.29
CA GLN A 25 21.09 21.09 34.59
C GLN A 25 21.21 19.65 34.09
N VAL A 26 21.89 19.40 32.97
CA VAL A 26 21.88 18.07 32.33
C VAL A 26 23.22 17.33 32.36
N GLN A 27 24.34 18.01 32.64
CA GLN A 27 25.70 17.45 32.51
C GLN A 27 25.90 16.13 33.25
N ALA A 28 25.46 16.04 34.50
CA ALA A 28 25.65 14.83 35.32
C ALA A 28 24.85 13.63 34.77
N ASP A 29 23.71 13.89 34.15
CA ASP A 29 22.85 12.83 33.60
C ASP A 29 23.30 12.37 32.22
N VAL A 30 23.75 13.31 31.39
CA VAL A 30 24.24 12.99 30.05
C VAL A 30 25.62 12.35 30.09
N LEU A 31 26.48 12.68 31.08
CA LEU A 31 27.75 11.99 31.30
C LEU A 31 27.53 10.55 31.78
N ARG A 32 26.66 10.34 32.77
CA ARG A 32 26.25 8.98 33.20
C ARG A 32 25.61 8.17 32.07
N TYR A 33 24.91 8.83 31.15
CA TYR A 33 24.41 8.17 29.94
C TYR A 33 25.53 7.83 28.97
N ALA A 34 26.50 8.72 28.76
CA ALA A 34 27.67 8.48 27.93
C ALA A 34 28.47 7.26 28.42
N GLU A 35 28.76 7.20 29.72
CA GLU A 35 29.45 6.08 30.37
C GLU A 35 28.74 4.75 30.17
N ARG A 36 27.40 4.75 30.28
CA ARG A 36 26.59 3.54 30.00
C ARG A 36 26.65 3.13 28.53
N VAL A 37 26.69 4.09 27.60
CA VAL A 37 26.73 3.81 26.16
C VAL A 37 28.10 3.30 25.72
N THR A 38 29.18 3.87 26.26
CA THR A 38 30.55 3.55 25.85
C THR A 38 31.16 2.38 26.63
N GLY A 39 30.72 2.15 27.88
CA GLY A 39 31.34 1.19 28.79
C GLY A 39 32.76 1.60 29.24
N SER A 40 33.23 2.79 28.87
CA SER A 40 34.57 3.32 29.17
C SER A 40 34.46 4.80 29.52
N VAL A 41 35.05 5.19 30.65
CA VAL A 41 35.03 6.57 31.16
C VAL A 41 35.78 7.51 30.22
N ASP A 42 36.91 7.09 29.67
CA ASP A 42 37.71 7.92 28.76
C ASP A 42 36.96 8.17 27.45
N LEU A 43 36.36 7.13 26.86
CA LEU A 43 35.57 7.26 25.66
C LEU A 43 34.26 8.03 25.91
N ALA A 44 33.67 7.89 27.10
CA ALA A 44 32.50 8.65 27.50
C ALA A 44 32.79 10.16 27.52
N ASN A 45 33.94 10.56 28.08
CA ASN A 45 34.37 11.95 28.12
C ASN A 45 34.64 12.51 26.72
N GLU A 46 35.33 11.75 25.86
CA GLU A 46 35.59 12.16 24.48
C GLU A 46 34.28 12.36 23.71
N LEU A 47 33.39 11.36 23.76
CA LEU A 47 32.11 11.42 23.08
C LEU A 47 31.21 12.54 23.62
N TYR A 48 31.17 12.72 24.93
CA TYR A 48 30.46 13.80 25.61
C TYR A 48 30.91 15.17 25.09
N MET A 49 32.22 15.40 24.98
CA MET A 49 32.79 16.66 24.48
C MET A 49 32.44 16.90 23.00
N ILE A 50 32.55 15.88 22.15
CA ILE A 50 32.19 15.96 20.73
C ILE A 50 30.71 16.33 20.57
N THR A 51 29.83 15.67 21.33
CA THR A 51 28.38 15.95 21.28
C THR A 51 28.07 17.37 21.74
N TRP A 52 28.71 17.87 22.80
CA TRP A 52 28.51 19.27 23.20
C TRP A 52 28.91 20.26 22.12
N TRP A 53 29.99 19.98 21.38
CA TRP A 53 30.43 20.82 20.28
C TRP A 53 29.39 20.92 19.17
N ASP A 54 28.81 19.77 18.79
CA ASP A 54 27.76 19.71 17.77
C ASP A 54 26.48 20.41 18.21
N VAL A 55 26.09 20.21 19.49
CA VAL A 55 24.88 20.79 20.06
C VAL A 55 25.02 22.32 20.19
N LEU A 56 26.18 22.82 20.59
CA LEU A 56 26.46 24.25 20.70
C LEU A 56 26.24 24.96 19.36
N GLY A 57 26.74 24.39 18.25
CA GLY A 57 26.56 24.95 16.91
C GLY A 57 25.09 24.99 16.44
N ARG A 58 24.22 24.16 17.02
CA ARG A 58 22.80 24.04 16.65
C ARG A 58 21.85 24.69 17.66
N PHE A 59 22.34 25.10 18.81
CA PHE A 59 21.53 25.61 19.93
C PHE A 59 20.50 26.69 19.57
N PRO A 60 20.84 27.72 18.74
CA PRO A 60 19.86 28.74 18.35
C PRO A 60 18.65 28.18 17.60
N ASN A 61 18.82 27.06 16.87
CA ASN A 61 17.79 26.43 16.06
C ASN A 61 16.95 25.43 16.87
N ILE A 62 17.58 24.69 17.80
CA ILE A 62 16.89 23.71 18.65
C ILE A 62 15.77 24.38 19.44
N ARG A 63 16.05 25.54 20.03
CA ARG A 63 15.06 26.32 20.81
C ARG A 63 13.84 26.75 20.00
N ARG A 64 14.01 27.03 18.70
CA ARG A 64 12.93 27.58 17.84
C ARG A 64 12.01 26.51 17.28
N LYS A 65 12.49 25.28 17.11
CA LYS A 65 11.80 24.27 16.28
C LYS A 65 11.31 23.05 17.06
N GLU A 66 11.91 22.71 18.18
CA GLU A 66 11.65 21.41 18.82
C GLU A 66 10.86 21.53 20.12
N ARG A 67 9.78 20.75 20.22
CA ARG A 67 9.01 20.55 21.46
C ARG A 67 9.62 19.49 22.39
N ILE A 68 10.83 19.02 22.09
CA ILE A 68 11.46 17.88 22.76
C ILE A 68 12.32 18.41 23.93
N PRO A 69 12.28 17.79 25.13
CA PRO A 69 13.17 18.16 26.22
C PRO A 69 14.64 18.06 25.81
N PHE A 70 15.45 19.07 26.14
CA PHE A 70 16.84 19.16 25.70
C PHE A 70 17.69 17.94 26.07
N LYS A 71 17.46 17.35 27.25
CA LYS A 71 18.12 16.10 27.68
C LYS A 71 17.91 14.97 26.67
N VAL A 72 16.69 14.80 26.17
CA VAL A 72 16.35 13.76 25.18
C VAL A 72 17.01 14.07 23.83
N TYR A 73 17.03 15.34 23.42
CA TYR A 73 17.76 15.77 22.24
C TYR A 73 19.25 15.43 22.34
N PHE A 74 19.88 15.78 23.47
CA PHE A 74 21.30 15.55 23.71
C PHE A 74 21.64 14.05 23.69
N GLN A 75 20.84 13.21 24.35
CA GLN A 75 21.03 11.76 24.35
C GLN A 75 20.94 11.15 22.94
N ARG A 76 20.06 11.69 22.09
CA ARG A 76 19.98 11.28 20.67
C ARG A 76 21.22 11.70 19.88
N ALA A 77 21.68 12.93 20.07
CA ALA A 77 22.91 13.42 19.44
C ALA A 77 24.12 12.59 19.89
N LEU A 78 24.22 12.28 21.18
CA LEU A 78 25.29 11.45 21.75
C LEU A 78 25.30 10.05 21.13
N ARG A 79 24.13 9.41 21.03
CA ARG A 79 24.00 8.09 20.41
C ARG A 79 24.37 8.11 18.92
N SER A 80 23.99 9.16 18.20
CA SER A 80 24.38 9.33 16.79
C SER A 80 25.90 9.45 16.66
N ASN A 81 26.53 10.31 17.46
CA ASN A 81 27.97 10.52 17.43
C ASN A 81 28.74 9.26 17.84
N PHE A 82 28.20 8.44 18.73
CA PHE A 82 28.81 7.16 19.10
C PHE A 82 28.85 6.19 17.92
N PHE A 83 27.76 6.08 17.16
CA PHE A 83 27.75 5.23 15.97
C PHE A 83 28.71 5.74 14.90
N ASP A 84 28.76 7.05 14.68
CA ASP A 84 29.72 7.66 13.75
C ASP A 84 31.16 7.41 14.19
N PHE A 85 31.44 7.51 15.50
CA PHE A 85 32.74 7.19 16.08
C PHE A 85 33.11 5.72 15.83
N GLN A 86 32.22 4.78 16.16
CA GLN A 86 32.44 3.35 15.90
C GLN A 86 32.68 3.06 14.42
N GLU A 87 31.94 3.71 13.53
CA GLU A 87 32.11 3.53 12.09
C GLU A 87 33.47 4.07 11.61
N ARG A 88 33.93 5.21 12.14
CA ARG A 88 35.26 5.76 11.84
C ARG A 88 36.38 4.87 12.37
N SER A 89 36.28 4.39 13.62
CA SER A 89 37.26 3.48 14.22
C SER A 89 37.38 2.18 13.43
N ARG A 90 36.29 1.70 12.80
CA ARG A 90 36.31 0.53 11.90
C ARG A 90 36.97 0.81 10.54
N ARG A 91 36.98 2.06 10.09
CA ARG A 91 37.59 2.47 8.81
C ARG A 91 39.08 2.77 8.93
N THR A 92 39.53 3.22 10.10
CA THR A 92 40.95 3.30 10.42
C THR A 92 41.48 1.89 10.65
N LEU A 93 42.09 1.31 9.62
CA LEU A 93 42.85 0.04 9.72
C LEU A 93 43.80 0.12 10.91
N SER A 94 43.60 -0.75 11.91
CA SER A 94 44.58 -0.95 12.97
C SER A 94 45.90 -1.38 12.32
N LEU A 95 46.92 -0.54 12.42
CA LEU A 95 48.27 -0.82 11.90
C LEU A 95 49.11 -1.69 12.85
N ASP A 96 48.53 -2.15 13.96
CA ASP A 96 49.24 -3.02 14.90
C ASP A 96 48.90 -4.49 14.61
N PRO A 97 49.82 -5.32 14.07
CA PRO A 97 49.49 -6.65 13.57
C PRO A 97 49.45 -7.73 14.66
N LEU A 98 49.72 -7.42 15.93
CA LEU A 98 49.96 -8.43 16.96
C LEU A 98 49.46 -7.97 18.33
N GLY A 99 48.20 -8.29 18.63
CA GLY A 99 47.66 -8.14 19.98
C GLY A 99 46.30 -8.82 20.12
N ASP A 100 46.29 -10.05 20.64
CA ASP A 100 45.10 -10.70 21.16
C ASP A 100 44.59 -9.89 22.35
N VAL A 101 43.70 -8.93 22.09
CA VAL A 101 42.93 -8.27 23.14
C VAL A 101 41.70 -9.13 23.41
N LYS A 102 41.74 -9.86 24.51
CA LYS A 102 40.55 -10.51 25.09
C LYS A 102 39.48 -9.45 25.31
N ASP A 103 38.32 -9.64 24.69
CA ASP A 103 37.11 -8.85 24.92
C ASP A 103 36.64 -9.04 26.37
N GLU A 104 37.03 -8.13 27.25
CA GLU A 104 36.42 -7.98 28.58
C GLU A 104 35.12 -7.20 28.43
N ARG A 105 34.02 -7.92 28.21
CA ARG A 105 32.65 -7.41 28.36
C ARG A 105 31.86 -8.26 29.33
N ALA A 106 31.95 -7.91 30.61
CA ALA A 106 30.95 -8.26 31.61
C ALA A 106 30.42 -6.95 32.23
N ILE A 107 29.24 -6.51 31.81
CA ILE A 107 28.55 -5.35 32.39
C ILE A 107 27.24 -5.83 33.04
N ALA A 108 27.17 -5.55 34.35
CA ALA A 108 26.03 -5.51 35.28
C ALA A 108 24.63 -5.86 34.75
N MET A 109 24.15 -7.06 35.07
CA MET A 109 22.75 -7.46 35.03
C MET A 109 22.11 -7.20 36.40
N GLY A 110 21.22 -6.22 36.47
CA GLY A 110 20.43 -5.95 37.68
C GLY A 110 18.97 -5.55 37.39
N GLU A 111 18.69 -4.96 36.22
CA GLU A 111 17.35 -4.50 35.83
C GLU A 111 16.96 -4.92 34.39
N THR A 112 17.70 -5.85 33.79
CA THR A 112 17.51 -6.30 32.39
C THR A 112 16.68 -7.58 32.25
N HIS A 113 16.11 -8.12 33.32
CA HIS A 113 15.51 -9.46 33.25
C HIS A 113 14.20 -9.46 32.44
N ASP A 114 13.32 -8.49 32.63
CA ASP A 114 12.03 -8.41 31.94
C ASP A 114 12.19 -8.01 30.47
N LEU A 115 13.04 -7.02 30.18
CA LEU A 115 13.29 -6.55 28.81
C LEU A 115 14.01 -7.60 27.94
N ASN A 116 14.71 -8.55 28.57
CA ASN A 116 15.29 -9.69 27.88
C ASN A 116 14.25 -10.78 27.60
N GLU A 117 13.29 -11.04 28.51
CA GLU A 117 12.29 -12.09 28.30
C GLU A 117 11.38 -11.80 27.10
N ASP A 118 10.90 -10.57 26.94
CA ASP A 118 10.06 -10.17 25.80
C ASP A 118 10.82 -10.27 24.47
N LEU A 119 12.09 -9.85 24.47
CA LEU A 119 12.97 -9.96 23.31
C LEU A 119 13.25 -11.43 22.95
N TYR A 120 13.54 -12.27 23.95
CA TYR A 120 13.72 -13.70 23.72
C TYR A 120 12.44 -14.33 23.19
N ARG A 121 11.28 -14.02 23.78
CA ARG A 121 9.98 -14.51 23.31
C ARG A 121 9.71 -14.11 21.86
N ALA A 122 9.93 -12.83 21.51
CA ALA A 122 9.79 -12.32 20.15
C ALA A 122 10.75 -13.03 19.17
N LEU A 123 12.01 -13.23 19.55
CA LEU A 123 13.00 -13.99 18.75
C LEU A 123 12.57 -15.45 18.56
N TYR A 124 12.06 -16.10 19.61
CA TYR A 124 11.57 -17.48 19.56
C TYR A 124 10.24 -17.61 18.79
N GLY A 125 9.51 -16.51 18.60
CA GLY A 125 8.33 -16.45 17.73
C GLY A 125 8.65 -16.36 16.23
N LEU A 126 9.87 -15.94 15.86
CA LEU A 126 10.30 -15.91 14.46
C LEU A 126 10.57 -17.31 13.92
N ASP A 127 10.28 -17.52 12.64
CA ASP A 127 10.66 -18.75 11.92
C ASP A 127 12.19 -18.98 11.99
N PRO A 128 12.68 -20.24 12.00
CA PRO A 128 14.09 -20.54 12.22
C PRO A 128 15.06 -19.77 11.30
N PRO A 129 14.80 -19.60 9.97
CA PRO A 129 15.69 -18.82 9.11
C PRO A 129 15.75 -17.34 9.48
N LEU A 130 14.61 -16.74 9.87
CA LEU A 130 14.50 -15.33 10.26
C LEU A 130 15.17 -15.08 11.62
N ARG A 131 15.06 -16.02 12.54
CA ARG A 131 15.79 -15.98 13.81
C ARG A 131 17.30 -16.07 13.59
N GLN A 132 17.73 -16.98 12.71
CA GLN A 132 19.14 -17.18 12.41
C GLN A 132 19.82 -15.93 11.82
N VAL A 133 19.15 -15.20 10.92
CA VAL A 133 19.73 -13.95 10.37
C VAL A 133 19.92 -12.88 11.44
N ILE A 134 19.00 -12.78 12.42
CA ILE A 134 19.11 -11.82 13.53
C ILE A 134 20.23 -12.23 14.49
N LEU A 135 20.35 -13.52 14.81
CA LEU A 135 21.42 -14.05 15.66
C LEU A 135 22.80 -13.79 15.05
N LEU A 136 23.00 -14.14 13.79
CA LEU A 136 24.27 -13.89 13.09
C LEU A 136 24.63 -12.40 13.04
N GLN A 137 23.63 -11.52 12.89
CA GLN A 137 23.90 -10.09 12.91
C GLN A 137 24.21 -9.57 14.33
N SER A 138 23.58 -10.14 15.36
CA SER A 138 23.87 -9.81 16.76
C SER A 138 25.27 -10.28 17.20
N GLU A 139 25.76 -11.37 16.61
CA GLU A 139 27.13 -11.88 16.77
C GLU A 139 28.18 -11.06 15.99
N GLY A 140 27.75 -10.09 15.17
CA GLY A 140 28.63 -9.14 14.48
C GLY A 140 29.11 -9.56 13.09
N TYR A 141 28.62 -10.68 12.55
CA TYR A 141 28.94 -11.10 11.18
C TYR A 141 28.42 -10.09 10.14
N LYS A 142 29.17 -9.91 9.05
CA LYS A 142 28.75 -9.06 7.92
C LYS A 142 27.73 -9.80 7.05
N GLU A 143 26.83 -9.06 6.41
CA GLU A 143 25.74 -9.64 5.58
C GLU A 143 26.21 -10.69 4.56
N LYS A 144 27.40 -10.51 3.95
CA LYS A 144 27.97 -11.49 3.01
C LYS A 144 28.42 -12.78 3.71
N GLU A 145 29.08 -12.65 4.86
CA GLU A 145 29.57 -13.76 5.68
C GLU A 145 28.38 -14.54 6.28
N SER A 146 27.37 -13.83 6.79
CA SER A 146 26.15 -14.44 7.30
C SER A 146 25.37 -15.18 6.20
N ALA A 147 25.30 -14.63 4.98
CA ALA A 147 24.68 -15.29 3.84
C ALA A 147 25.43 -16.58 3.44
N GLU A 148 26.76 -16.54 3.46
CA GLU A 148 27.63 -17.70 3.19
C GLU A 148 27.45 -18.79 4.25
N LEU A 149 27.44 -18.43 5.54
CA LEU A 149 27.19 -19.35 6.66
C LEU A 149 25.81 -20.04 6.57
N MET A 150 24.81 -19.34 6.04
CA MET A 150 23.46 -19.88 5.82
C MET A 150 23.30 -20.63 4.49
N GLY A 151 24.33 -20.65 3.63
CA GLY A 151 24.25 -21.28 2.31
C GLY A 151 23.26 -20.60 1.36
N ILE A 152 23.03 -19.29 1.51
CA ILE A 152 22.08 -18.51 0.70
C ILE A 152 22.75 -17.34 -0.02
N SER A 153 22.05 -16.75 -1.00
CA SER A 153 22.56 -15.56 -1.68
C SER A 153 22.53 -14.32 -0.77
N PRO A 154 23.48 -13.38 -0.88
CA PRO A 154 23.47 -12.13 -0.09
C PRO A 154 22.23 -11.27 -0.31
N ALA A 155 21.61 -11.32 -1.50
CA ALA A 155 20.37 -10.62 -1.77
C ALA A 155 19.20 -11.21 -0.95
N TYR A 156 19.10 -12.54 -0.92
CA TYR A 156 18.08 -13.22 -0.14
C TYR A 156 18.29 -13.05 1.37
N PHE A 157 19.54 -13.05 1.85
CA PHE A 157 19.85 -12.72 3.26
C PHE A 157 19.33 -11.33 3.66
N LYS A 158 19.46 -10.32 2.78
CA LYS A 158 18.93 -8.97 3.04
C LYS A 158 17.41 -8.94 3.13
N GLU A 159 16.73 -9.69 2.28
CA GLU A 159 15.27 -9.82 2.32
C GLU A 159 14.82 -10.46 3.63
N LEU A 160 15.43 -11.60 4.00
CA LEU A 160 15.16 -12.28 5.28
C LEU A 160 15.46 -11.37 6.47
N LEU A 161 16.55 -10.61 6.43
CA LEU A 161 16.91 -9.71 7.53
C LEU A 161 15.92 -8.54 7.67
N ALA A 162 15.47 -7.97 6.55
CA ALA A 162 14.47 -6.91 6.56
C ALA A 162 13.12 -7.41 7.09
N GLU A 163 12.73 -8.61 6.68
CA GLU A 163 11.53 -9.30 7.17
C GLU A 163 11.62 -9.63 8.65
N ALA A 164 12.72 -10.23 9.10
CA ALA A 164 12.94 -10.56 10.50
C ALA A 164 12.89 -9.33 11.41
N ARG A 165 13.49 -8.21 11.00
CA ARG A 165 13.43 -6.94 11.73
C ARG A 165 12.01 -6.38 11.80
N PHE A 166 11.25 -6.46 10.71
CA PHE A 166 9.86 -6.01 10.67
C PHE A 166 8.99 -6.81 11.63
N LEU A 167 9.09 -8.14 11.61
CA LEU A 167 8.32 -9.02 12.51
C LEU A 167 8.72 -8.86 13.97
N LEU A 168 10.03 -8.78 14.26
CA LEU A 168 10.51 -8.53 15.61
C LEU A 168 10.00 -7.19 16.15
N GLN A 169 9.98 -6.16 15.30
CA GLN A 169 9.41 -4.86 15.65
C GLN A 169 7.91 -4.97 15.93
N GLN A 170 7.14 -5.66 15.09
CA GLN A 170 5.71 -5.85 15.36
C GLN A 170 5.45 -6.53 16.69
N GLU A 171 6.20 -7.58 17.02
CA GLU A 171 5.95 -8.36 18.24
C GLU A 171 6.35 -7.60 19.51
N ILE A 172 7.47 -6.86 19.48
CA ILE A 172 7.89 -5.99 20.60
C ILE A 172 6.87 -4.85 20.83
N PHE A 173 6.37 -4.22 19.76
CA PHE A 173 5.37 -3.15 19.88
C PHE A 173 3.96 -3.67 20.17
N ARG A 174 3.70 -4.96 19.98
CA ARG A 174 2.41 -5.59 20.29
C ARG A 174 2.15 -5.59 21.79
N GLU A 175 3.19 -5.79 22.60
CA GLU A 175 3.08 -5.82 24.06
C GLU A 175 2.94 -4.40 24.67
N GLU A 176 3.65 -3.40 24.14
CA GLU A 176 3.46 -1.99 24.53
C GLU A 176 2.04 -1.46 24.23
N LEU A 177 1.30 -2.10 23.32
CA LEU A 177 -0.07 -1.74 22.95
C LEU A 177 -1.14 -2.57 23.70
N THR A 178 -0.74 -3.49 24.57
CA THR A 178 -1.64 -4.29 25.42
C THR A 178 -1.75 -3.72 26.83
N ASP A 179 -2.32 -2.52 26.96
CA ASP A 179 -3.07 -2.16 28.17
C ASP A 179 -4.45 -2.85 28.06
N PRO A 180 -4.78 -3.86 28.89
CA PRO A 180 -5.83 -4.85 28.61
C PRO A 180 -7.26 -4.34 28.86
N LYS A 181 -7.51 -3.04 28.75
CA LYS A 181 -8.85 -2.47 28.82
C LYS A 181 -9.20 -1.72 27.52
N GLU A 182 -9.88 -2.45 26.63
CA GLU A 182 -10.78 -1.93 25.58
C GLU A 182 -10.21 -1.49 24.21
N ALA A 183 -9.04 -1.95 23.77
CA ALA A 183 -8.69 -1.82 22.35
C ALA A 183 -9.31 -2.97 21.54
N LYS A 184 -10.52 -2.79 21.00
CA LYS A 184 -10.96 -3.57 19.83
C LYS A 184 -9.86 -3.41 18.77
N GLN A 185 -9.19 -4.50 18.39
CA GLN A 185 -8.26 -4.47 17.27
C GLN A 185 -9.00 -3.93 16.05
N GLU A 186 -8.75 -2.67 15.69
CA GLU A 186 -9.31 -2.11 14.47
C GLU A 186 -8.70 -2.88 13.30
N GLU A 187 -9.55 -3.62 12.59
CA GLU A 187 -9.16 -4.27 11.33
C GLU A 187 -8.81 -3.18 10.32
N TYR A 188 -7.69 -3.34 9.62
CA TYR A 188 -7.24 -2.43 8.58
C TYR A 188 -7.37 -3.09 7.21
N VAL A 189 -7.70 -2.30 6.19
CA VAL A 189 -7.83 -2.72 4.79
C VAL A 189 -7.06 -1.78 3.87
N THR A 190 -6.53 -2.34 2.79
CA THR A 190 -5.84 -1.62 1.72
C THR A 190 -6.83 -0.87 0.81
N ILE A 191 -6.33 0.11 0.05
CA ILE A 191 -7.11 0.80 -1.00
C ILE A 191 -7.71 -0.21 -2.01
N GLU A 192 -6.96 -1.26 -2.35
CA GLU A 192 -7.38 -2.30 -3.30
C GLU A 192 -8.57 -3.10 -2.75
N GLU A 193 -8.49 -3.55 -1.49
CA GLU A 193 -9.59 -4.28 -0.84
C GLU A 193 -10.84 -3.41 -0.71
N ILE A 194 -10.68 -2.12 -0.36
CA ILE A 194 -11.80 -1.18 -0.33
C ILE A 194 -12.44 -1.04 -1.73
N ALA A 195 -11.62 -0.89 -2.78
CA ALA A 195 -12.12 -0.77 -4.14
C ALA A 195 -12.90 -2.02 -4.59
N GLN A 196 -12.40 -3.20 -4.23
CA GLN A 196 -13.08 -4.47 -4.51
C GLN A 196 -14.41 -4.58 -3.76
N ARG A 197 -14.42 -4.29 -2.45
CA ARG A 197 -15.63 -4.35 -1.61
C ARG A 197 -16.72 -3.35 -2.04
N LEU A 198 -16.35 -2.17 -2.54
CA LEU A 198 -17.29 -1.14 -3.00
C LEU A 198 -17.62 -1.24 -4.49
N HIS A 199 -17.01 -2.18 -5.22
CA HIS A 199 -17.10 -2.28 -6.69
C HIS A 199 -16.72 -0.97 -7.40
N TRP A 200 -15.73 -0.25 -6.85
CA TRP A 200 -15.21 0.99 -7.42
C TRP A 200 -13.90 0.72 -8.17
N THR A 201 -13.51 1.64 -9.05
CA THR A 201 -12.16 1.60 -9.61
C THR A 201 -11.15 2.01 -8.54
N TRP A 202 -9.95 1.41 -8.57
CA TRP A 202 -8.87 1.76 -7.65
C TRP A 202 -8.63 3.27 -7.57
N THR A 203 -8.63 3.95 -8.72
CA THR A 203 -8.38 5.39 -8.80
C THR A 203 -9.50 6.21 -8.16
N SER A 204 -10.75 5.80 -8.32
CA SER A 204 -11.90 6.43 -7.66
C SER A 204 -11.80 6.25 -6.15
N THR A 205 -11.50 5.04 -5.69
CA THR A 205 -11.33 4.73 -4.27
C THR A 205 -10.18 5.52 -3.65
N ALA A 206 -9.01 5.50 -4.28
CA ALA A 206 -7.84 6.27 -3.83
C ALA A 206 -8.18 7.76 -3.70
N THR A 207 -8.90 8.32 -4.68
CA THR A 207 -9.37 9.72 -4.67
C THR A 207 -10.26 10.00 -3.47
N GLN A 208 -11.28 9.17 -3.22
CA GLN A 208 -12.21 9.37 -2.10
C GLN A 208 -11.50 9.27 -0.75
N LEU A 209 -10.57 8.33 -0.62
CA LEU A 209 -9.83 8.07 0.61
C LEU A 209 -8.88 9.21 1.03
N THR A 210 -8.49 10.10 0.12
CA THR A 210 -7.67 11.27 0.47
C THR A 210 -8.37 12.24 1.42
N ALA A 211 -9.71 12.26 1.44
CA ALA A 211 -10.48 13.03 2.42
C ALA A 211 -10.33 12.49 3.85
N TYR A 212 -9.88 11.25 3.96
CA TYR A 212 -9.68 10.50 5.19
C TYR A 212 -8.20 10.15 5.41
N LYS A 213 -7.27 10.83 4.74
CA LYS A 213 -5.83 10.50 4.81
C LYS A 213 -5.26 10.55 6.23
N ASP A 214 -5.86 11.34 7.11
CA ASP A 214 -5.44 11.47 8.52
C ASP A 214 -5.69 10.16 9.31
N GLN A 215 -6.58 9.29 8.82
CA GLN A 215 -6.87 7.96 9.39
C GLN A 215 -5.98 6.86 8.77
N ALA A 216 -5.16 7.20 7.77
CA ALA A 216 -4.37 6.22 7.04
C ALA A 216 -3.10 5.83 7.82
N ARG A 217 -2.78 4.53 7.82
CA ARG A 217 -1.52 3.99 8.33
C ARG A 217 -0.63 3.61 7.14
N ASN A 218 0.62 4.07 7.15
CA ASN A 218 1.62 3.73 6.14
C ASN A 218 2.53 2.62 6.66
N GLU A 219 2.39 1.41 6.13
CA GLU A 219 3.32 0.31 6.45
C GLU A 219 4.55 0.37 5.51
N GLY A 220 5.71 0.73 6.08
CA GLY A 220 7.00 0.61 5.40
C GLY A 220 7.65 1.92 4.92
N GLY A 221 7.25 3.09 5.44
CA GLY A 221 7.97 4.37 5.30
C GLY A 221 8.08 4.97 3.89
N ARG A 222 7.82 4.19 2.83
CA ARG A 222 7.71 4.63 1.44
C ARG A 222 6.25 4.58 1.03
N THR A 223 5.77 5.68 0.47
CA THR A 223 4.39 5.87 -0.03
C THR A 223 4.12 5.05 -1.30
N ILE A 224 4.25 3.72 -1.21
CA ILE A 224 3.70 2.83 -2.22
C ILE A 224 2.20 2.77 -1.92
N MET A 225 1.37 3.35 -2.80
CA MET A 225 -0.08 3.49 -2.55
C MET A 225 -0.79 2.18 -2.19
N GLY A 226 -0.27 1.03 -2.63
CA GLY A 226 -0.79 -0.30 -2.28
C GLY A 226 -0.55 -0.72 -0.82
N ARG A 227 0.25 0.03 -0.05
CA ARG A 227 0.55 -0.22 1.38
C ARG A 227 -0.07 0.81 2.32
N ILE A 228 -0.98 1.64 1.79
CA ILE A 228 -1.76 2.57 2.60
C ILE A 228 -2.96 1.78 3.14
N LEU A 229 -3.00 1.66 4.46
CA LEU A 229 -4.03 0.96 5.20
C LEU A 229 -5.02 1.95 5.81
N PHE A 230 -6.30 1.62 5.80
CA PHE A 230 -7.37 2.38 6.43
C PHE A 230 -8.15 1.49 7.39
N PRO A 231 -8.69 2.03 8.48
CA PRO A 231 -9.57 1.26 9.36
C PRO A 231 -10.82 0.80 8.58
N VAL A 232 -11.31 -0.42 8.84
CA VAL A 232 -12.50 -0.99 8.18
C VAL A 232 -13.74 -0.11 8.34
N SER A 233 -13.82 0.68 9.41
CA SER A 233 -14.89 1.66 9.64
C SER A 233 -15.01 2.71 8.52
N ILE A 234 -13.97 2.90 7.70
CA ILE A 234 -14.01 3.77 6.53
C ILE A 234 -14.99 3.28 5.46
N LEU A 235 -15.25 1.97 5.38
CA LEU A 235 -16.22 1.42 4.41
C LEU A 235 -17.62 1.96 4.68
N GLU A 236 -18.02 2.05 5.95
CA GLU A 236 -19.32 2.62 6.34
C GLU A 236 -19.39 4.12 6.03
N GLN A 237 -18.28 4.84 6.25
CA GLN A 237 -18.19 6.28 5.94
C GLN A 237 -18.29 6.54 4.43
N LEU A 238 -17.68 5.68 3.59
CA LEU A 238 -17.74 5.80 2.13
C LEU A 238 -19.09 5.40 1.54
N GLN A 239 -19.84 4.49 2.19
CA GLN A 239 -21.18 4.08 1.75
C GLN A 239 -22.25 5.12 2.10
N LYS A 240 -22.07 5.84 3.21
CA LYS A 240 -22.95 6.96 3.56
C LYS A 240 -22.58 8.13 2.67
N ILE A 241 -23.47 8.55 1.77
CA ILE A 241 -23.30 9.83 1.06
C ILE A 241 -23.37 10.91 2.14
N PRO A 242 -22.26 11.59 2.47
CA PRO A 242 -22.33 12.62 3.47
C PRO A 242 -23.20 13.75 2.94
N GLU A 243 -24.09 14.28 3.78
CA GLU A 243 -24.81 15.53 3.50
C GLU A 243 -23.80 16.67 3.53
N VAL A 244 -23.10 16.85 2.41
CA VAL A 244 -22.13 17.91 2.23
C VAL A 244 -22.85 19.11 1.65
N THR A 245 -22.89 20.20 2.41
CA THR A 245 -23.47 21.48 1.98
C THR A 245 -22.41 22.51 1.59
N VAL A 246 -21.13 22.21 1.84
CA VAL A 246 -20.02 23.13 1.58
C VAL A 246 -19.76 23.24 0.07
N PRO A 247 -19.87 24.42 -0.54
CA PRO A 247 -19.59 24.61 -1.96
C PRO A 247 -18.08 24.48 -2.25
N ALA A 248 -17.75 24.06 -3.47
CA ALA A 248 -16.36 23.95 -3.92
C ALA A 248 -15.60 25.29 -3.88
N SER A 249 -16.25 26.40 -4.24
CA SER A 249 -15.62 27.73 -4.33
C SER A 249 -14.36 27.70 -5.21
N ASP A 250 -13.21 28.12 -4.70
CA ASP A 250 -11.89 28.11 -5.35
C ASP A 250 -11.15 26.77 -5.27
N TRP A 251 -11.74 25.75 -4.63
CA TRP A 251 -11.11 24.44 -4.49
C TRP A 251 -11.11 23.68 -5.82
N LEU A 252 -10.07 22.88 -6.01
CA LEU A 252 -9.76 22.23 -7.27
C LEU A 252 -10.03 20.72 -7.18
N THR A 253 -10.74 20.20 -8.18
CA THR A 253 -10.82 18.75 -8.42
C THR A 253 -9.50 18.21 -8.96
N ILE A 254 -9.29 16.89 -8.91
CA ILE A 254 -8.12 16.25 -9.53
C ILE A 254 -8.04 16.58 -11.02
N THR A 255 -9.18 16.62 -11.73
CA THR A 255 -9.22 16.96 -13.16
C THR A 255 -8.69 18.39 -13.40
N GLN A 256 -9.10 19.35 -12.57
CA GLN A 256 -8.59 20.73 -12.65
C GLN A 256 -7.09 20.80 -12.31
N LEU A 257 -6.64 20.11 -11.25
CA LEU A 257 -5.21 20.02 -10.93
C LEU A 257 -4.41 19.44 -12.10
N THR A 258 -4.90 18.37 -12.71
CA THR A 258 -4.28 17.70 -13.87
C THR A 258 -4.13 18.67 -15.05
N GLN A 259 -5.19 19.42 -15.36
CA GLN A 259 -5.21 20.41 -16.44
C GLN A 259 -4.27 21.59 -16.18
N LEU A 260 -4.29 22.14 -14.96
CA LEU A 260 -3.44 23.29 -14.57
C LEU A 260 -1.96 22.91 -14.52
N LEU A 261 -1.65 21.69 -14.11
CA LEU A 261 -0.27 21.20 -14.01
C LEU A 261 0.30 20.72 -15.35
N GLY A 262 -0.54 20.34 -16.32
CA GLY A 262 -0.10 19.72 -17.56
C GLY A 262 0.55 18.34 -17.32
N VAL A 263 -0.07 17.51 -16.49
CA VAL A 263 0.45 16.18 -16.10
C VAL A 263 -0.64 15.12 -16.29
N ASP A 264 -0.29 13.84 -16.16
CA ASP A 264 -1.26 12.74 -16.21
C ASP A 264 -2.12 12.66 -14.93
N TYR A 265 -3.38 12.22 -15.05
CA TYR A 265 -4.30 12.07 -13.92
C TYR A 265 -3.73 11.14 -12.83
N ARG A 266 -3.07 10.02 -13.22
CA ARG A 266 -2.45 9.09 -12.26
C ARG A 266 -1.25 9.72 -11.57
N TRP A 267 -0.55 10.66 -12.21
CA TRP A 267 0.55 11.39 -11.59
C TRP A 267 0.09 12.19 -10.37
N VAL A 268 -1.06 12.87 -10.49
CA VAL A 268 -1.70 13.61 -9.40
C VAL A 268 -2.15 12.63 -8.32
N VAL A 269 -2.93 11.60 -8.68
CA VAL A 269 -3.50 10.62 -7.72
C VAL A 269 -2.43 9.99 -6.83
N ARG A 270 -1.29 9.60 -7.40
CA ARG A 270 -0.18 8.97 -6.66
C ARG A 270 0.51 9.91 -5.66
N ARG A 271 0.25 11.21 -5.72
CA ARG A 271 0.85 12.23 -4.86
C ARG A 271 -0.11 12.82 -3.84
N LEU A 272 -1.42 12.58 -3.96
CA LEU A 272 -2.42 13.18 -3.07
C LEU A 272 -2.18 12.83 -1.59
N PHE A 273 -1.74 11.60 -1.31
CA PHE A 273 -1.39 11.16 0.06
C PHE A 273 -0.07 11.74 0.59
N LYS A 274 0.73 12.40 -0.26
CA LYS A 274 1.96 13.08 0.12
C LYS A 274 1.78 14.58 0.33
N LEU A 275 0.64 15.13 -0.10
CA LEU A 275 0.35 16.55 0.08
C LEU A 275 0.22 16.87 1.55
N THR A 276 0.57 18.10 1.94
CA THR A 276 0.34 18.58 3.30
C THR A 276 -1.15 18.71 3.58
N PHE A 277 -1.90 19.26 2.62
CA PHE A 277 -3.34 19.47 2.73
C PHE A 277 -4.12 18.21 2.37
N LYS A 278 -5.20 17.92 3.12
CA LYS A 278 -6.11 16.82 2.76
C LYS A 278 -7.13 17.27 1.73
N GLY A 279 -7.68 16.31 1.00
CA GLY A 279 -8.88 16.57 0.21
C GLY A 279 -10.09 16.77 1.11
N GLU A 280 -11.10 17.47 0.63
CA GLU A 280 -12.40 17.59 1.32
C GLU A 280 -13.53 17.28 0.35
N LEU A 281 -14.57 16.60 0.84
CA LEU A 281 -15.80 16.43 0.09
C LEU A 281 -16.52 17.77 0.00
N ARG A 282 -16.77 18.25 -1.22
CA ARG A 282 -17.44 19.53 -1.50
C ARG A 282 -18.41 19.40 -2.66
N VAL A 283 -19.41 20.28 -2.72
CA VAL A 283 -20.42 20.35 -3.78
C VAL A 283 -19.88 21.16 -4.95
N GLY A 284 -19.67 20.51 -6.09
CA GLY A 284 -19.24 21.17 -7.34
C GLY A 284 -20.39 21.84 -8.11
N THR A 285 -20.07 22.42 -9.28
CA THR A 285 -21.00 23.16 -10.17
C THR A 285 -22.23 22.38 -10.64
N PHE A 286 -22.21 21.05 -10.56
CA PHE A 286 -23.34 20.18 -10.96
C PHE A 286 -24.04 19.51 -9.78
N HIS A 287 -23.97 20.11 -8.58
CA HIS A 287 -24.49 19.53 -7.32
C HIS A 287 -23.93 18.12 -7.03
N ARG A 288 -22.76 17.79 -7.60
CA ARG A 288 -22.08 16.53 -7.37
C ARG A 288 -21.09 16.73 -6.23
N VAL A 289 -21.19 15.86 -5.22
CA VAL A 289 -20.21 15.78 -4.15
C VAL A 289 -18.97 15.06 -4.69
N ALA A 290 -17.82 15.73 -4.61
CA ALA A 290 -16.54 15.17 -5.00
C ALA A 290 -15.44 15.66 -4.06
N VAL A 291 -14.31 14.94 -4.03
CA VAL A 291 -13.12 15.42 -3.30
C VAL A 291 -12.49 16.57 -4.07
N HIS A 292 -12.40 17.71 -3.41
CA HIS A 292 -11.69 18.88 -3.88
C HIS A 292 -10.46 19.13 -2.99
N TYR A 293 -9.50 19.87 -3.52
CA TYR A 293 -8.25 20.21 -2.87
C TYR A 293 -8.11 21.73 -2.80
N PRO A 294 -7.56 22.26 -1.70
CA PRO A 294 -7.36 23.71 -1.60
C PRO A 294 -6.29 24.17 -2.60
N PRO A 295 -6.30 25.43 -3.06
CA PRO A 295 -5.34 25.95 -4.04
C PRO A 295 -3.87 25.71 -3.67
N GLN A 296 -3.52 25.69 -2.40
CA GLN A 296 -2.16 25.41 -1.92
C GLN A 296 -1.66 24.01 -2.31
N SER A 297 -2.57 23.06 -2.55
CA SER A 297 -2.23 21.74 -3.10
C SER A 297 -1.68 21.84 -4.52
N LEU A 298 -2.18 22.80 -5.31
CA LEU A 298 -1.64 23.07 -6.64
C LEU A 298 -0.20 23.56 -6.54
N ASP A 299 0.10 24.47 -5.62
CA ASP A 299 1.45 25.01 -5.41
C ASP A 299 2.45 23.91 -5.02
N GLU A 300 2.08 23.02 -4.10
CA GLU A 300 2.90 21.85 -3.73
C GLU A 300 3.16 20.92 -4.92
N LEU A 301 2.11 20.64 -5.70
CA LEU A 301 2.25 19.81 -6.89
C LEU A 301 3.06 20.51 -7.99
N MET A 302 3.00 21.83 -8.11
CA MET A 302 3.84 22.60 -9.03
C MET A 302 5.32 22.49 -8.63
N ILE A 303 5.64 22.64 -7.34
CA ILE A 303 7.02 22.46 -6.84
C ILE A 303 7.51 21.03 -7.14
N GLU A 304 6.69 20.01 -6.87
CA GLU A 304 7.02 18.61 -7.16
C GLU A 304 7.16 18.34 -8.67
N ARG A 305 6.32 18.94 -9.50
CA ARG A 305 6.40 18.86 -10.97
C ARG A 305 7.70 19.51 -11.46
N ASP A 306 8.01 20.69 -10.95
CA ASP A 306 9.16 21.49 -11.38
C ASP A 306 10.48 20.94 -10.84
N ARG A 307 10.48 20.05 -9.85
CA ARG A 307 11.65 19.22 -9.49
C ARG A 307 12.00 18.20 -10.57
N VAL A 308 11.06 17.85 -11.44
CA VAL A 308 11.22 16.87 -12.52
C VAL A 308 11.55 17.60 -13.83
N ILE A 309 12.73 18.22 -13.90
CA ILE A 309 13.17 18.97 -15.09
C ILE A 309 13.89 18.08 -16.10
N THR A 310 14.54 17.01 -15.62
CA THR A 310 15.39 16.18 -16.47
C THR A 310 14.57 15.51 -17.58
N PRO A 311 14.85 15.79 -18.87
CA PRO A 311 14.24 15.06 -19.96
C PRO A 311 14.68 13.59 -19.90
N PRO A 312 13.85 12.66 -20.40
CA PRO A 312 14.27 11.27 -20.48
C PRO A 312 15.43 11.13 -21.47
N ASN A 313 16.33 10.19 -21.22
CA ASN A 313 17.26 9.76 -22.27
C ASN A 313 16.61 8.60 -23.05
N PRO A 314 16.15 8.80 -24.31
CA PRO A 314 15.36 7.83 -25.05
C PRO A 314 16.11 6.53 -25.38
N GLU A 315 17.45 6.53 -25.29
CA GLU A 315 18.26 5.34 -25.53
C GLU A 315 18.27 4.40 -24.32
N ILE A 316 18.20 4.95 -23.10
CA ILE A 316 18.39 4.21 -21.85
C ILE A 316 17.16 4.19 -20.95
N GLU A 317 16.16 5.05 -21.18
CA GLU A 317 14.97 5.17 -20.36
C GLU A 317 13.72 4.92 -21.21
N HIS A 318 12.84 4.03 -20.75
CA HIS A 318 11.65 3.56 -21.48
C HIS A 318 10.39 3.79 -20.66
N THR A 319 9.31 4.28 -21.27
CA THR A 319 7.99 4.31 -20.63
C THR A 319 7.37 2.91 -20.57
N ILE A 320 6.24 2.73 -19.85
CA ILE A 320 5.48 1.47 -19.87
C ILE A 320 5.04 1.12 -21.30
N SER A 321 4.66 2.11 -22.09
CA SER A 321 4.26 1.91 -23.49
C SER A 321 5.44 1.44 -24.34
N ASP A 322 6.62 2.04 -24.17
CA ASP A 322 7.83 1.64 -24.89
C ASP A 322 8.24 0.22 -24.52
N LEU A 323 8.29 -0.08 -23.21
CA LEU A 323 8.55 -1.43 -22.71
C LEU A 323 7.53 -2.45 -23.24
N ALA A 324 6.26 -2.10 -23.32
CA ALA A 324 5.22 -2.96 -23.87
C ALA A 324 5.43 -3.26 -25.36
N ILE A 325 5.80 -2.25 -26.15
CA ILE A 325 6.13 -2.40 -27.57
C ILE A 325 7.38 -3.29 -27.73
N LEU A 326 8.46 -2.99 -27.00
CA LEU A 326 9.73 -3.69 -27.09
C LEU A 326 9.64 -5.15 -26.63
N THR A 327 8.88 -5.43 -25.57
CA THR A 327 8.63 -6.80 -25.11
C THR A 327 7.54 -7.53 -25.91
N LYS A 328 6.85 -6.83 -26.82
CA LYS A 328 5.64 -7.31 -27.51
C LYS A 328 4.59 -7.82 -26.51
N ARG A 329 4.38 -7.11 -25.41
CA ARG A 329 3.43 -7.44 -24.35
C ARG A 329 2.40 -6.35 -24.18
N HIS A 330 1.31 -6.67 -23.49
CA HIS A 330 0.30 -5.69 -23.11
C HIS A 330 0.82 -4.77 -21.99
N PRO A 331 0.54 -3.45 -22.00
CA PRO A 331 1.01 -2.52 -20.96
C PRO A 331 0.68 -2.94 -19.52
N HIS A 332 -0.50 -3.52 -19.30
CA HIS A 332 -0.88 -4.03 -17.98
C HIS A 332 0.01 -5.17 -17.48
N TRP A 333 0.51 -6.03 -18.37
CA TRP A 333 1.47 -7.08 -18.00
C TRP A 333 2.79 -6.47 -17.55
N VAL A 334 3.29 -5.46 -18.28
CA VAL A 334 4.51 -4.73 -17.92
C VAL A 334 4.34 -4.05 -16.57
N GLU A 335 3.26 -3.29 -16.37
CA GLU A 335 2.97 -2.60 -15.10
C GLU A 335 2.93 -3.59 -13.93
N LYS A 336 2.24 -4.74 -14.08
CA LYS A 336 2.18 -5.77 -13.05
C LYS A 336 3.56 -6.34 -12.70
N ARG A 337 4.39 -6.66 -13.69
CA ARG A 337 5.74 -7.20 -13.44
C ARG A 337 6.67 -6.19 -12.80
N LEU A 338 6.60 -4.93 -13.19
CA LEU A 338 7.37 -3.87 -12.54
C LEU A 338 7.03 -3.75 -11.05
N ILE A 339 5.75 -3.89 -10.70
CA ILE A 339 5.29 -3.88 -9.30
C ILE A 339 5.80 -5.13 -8.55
N GLU A 340 5.64 -6.32 -9.14
CA GLU A 340 6.08 -7.59 -8.52
C GLU A 340 7.59 -7.63 -8.26
N HIS A 341 8.40 -7.06 -9.16
CA HIS A 341 9.85 -6.94 -8.98
C HIS A 341 10.27 -5.75 -8.11
N GLY A 342 9.32 -4.97 -7.57
CA GLY A 342 9.61 -3.79 -6.76
C GLY A 342 10.38 -2.69 -7.51
N ILE A 343 10.29 -2.65 -8.84
CA ILE A 343 11.04 -1.71 -9.67
C ILE A 343 10.34 -0.34 -9.63
N ALA A 344 10.97 0.60 -8.93
CA ALA A 344 10.45 1.96 -8.82
C ALA A 344 10.69 2.75 -10.12
N PRO A 345 9.69 3.50 -10.63
CA PRO A 345 9.86 4.37 -11.78
C PRO A 345 10.68 5.62 -11.46
N LYS A 346 11.39 6.13 -12.46
CA LYS A 346 11.90 7.51 -12.49
C LYS A 346 10.90 8.38 -13.22
N TYR A 347 10.39 9.43 -12.56
CA TYR A 347 9.52 10.37 -13.24
C TYR A 347 10.37 11.37 -14.04
N ARG A 348 10.04 11.58 -15.31
CA ARG A 348 10.72 12.52 -16.22
C ARG A 348 9.71 13.35 -17.00
N ARG A 349 10.10 14.55 -17.41
CA ARG A 349 9.31 15.39 -18.30
C ARG A 349 9.52 14.93 -19.74
N HIS A 350 8.50 14.36 -20.35
CA HIS A 350 8.50 13.95 -21.76
C HIS A 350 8.63 15.16 -22.68
N PHE A 351 9.04 14.93 -23.92
CA PHE A 351 9.09 15.94 -24.99
C PHE A 351 7.76 16.63 -25.27
N SER A 352 6.64 16.06 -24.82
CA SER A 352 5.30 16.65 -24.94
C SER A 352 4.99 17.64 -23.80
N GLY A 353 5.90 17.80 -22.83
CA GLY A 353 5.71 18.59 -21.63
C GLY A 353 5.11 17.83 -20.45
N ASN A 354 4.45 16.68 -20.70
CA ASN A 354 3.84 15.83 -19.68
C ASN A 354 4.88 15.05 -18.89
N ILE A 355 4.62 14.78 -17.61
CA ILE A 355 5.48 13.89 -16.81
C ILE A 355 5.02 12.44 -16.93
N PHE A 356 5.90 11.54 -17.36
CA PHE A 356 5.66 10.10 -17.37
C PHE A 356 6.60 9.35 -16.43
N ALA A 357 6.24 8.10 -16.14
CA ALA A 357 7.09 7.13 -15.48
C ALA A 357 8.01 6.45 -16.52
N TYR A 358 9.31 6.53 -16.29
CA TYR A 358 10.36 5.90 -17.08
C TYR A 358 11.09 4.85 -16.25
N TYR A 359 11.66 3.88 -16.94
CA TYR A 359 12.40 2.76 -16.36
C TYR A 359 13.71 2.61 -17.13
N ASP A 360 14.78 2.26 -16.40
CA ASP A 360 16.08 2.02 -17.01
C ASP A 360 16.05 0.84 -17.99
N HIS A 361 16.87 0.88 -19.03
CA HIS A 361 16.94 -0.15 -20.06
C HIS A 361 17.28 -1.54 -19.52
N SER A 362 17.97 -1.63 -18.38
CA SER A 362 18.20 -2.91 -17.69
C SER A 362 16.90 -3.65 -17.35
N VAL A 363 15.81 -2.90 -17.08
CA VAL A 363 14.48 -3.44 -16.81
C VAL A 363 13.89 -4.12 -18.05
N LEU A 364 14.20 -3.62 -19.26
CA LEU A 364 13.77 -4.27 -20.51
C LEU A 364 14.33 -5.69 -20.61
N VAL A 365 15.61 -5.88 -20.28
CA VAL A 365 16.25 -7.21 -20.29
C VAL A 365 15.55 -8.17 -19.33
N THR A 366 15.25 -7.70 -18.10
CA THR A 366 14.50 -8.48 -17.11
C THR A 366 13.12 -8.89 -17.65
N LEU A 367 12.37 -7.94 -18.21
CA LEU A 367 11.04 -8.20 -18.77
C LEU A 367 11.09 -9.08 -20.01
N MET A 368 12.09 -8.95 -20.88
CA MET A 368 12.27 -9.83 -22.04
C MET A 368 12.53 -11.27 -21.59
N ASN A 369 13.42 -11.49 -20.63
CA ASN A 369 13.68 -12.83 -20.07
C ASN A 369 12.43 -13.42 -19.42
N GLU A 370 11.68 -12.62 -18.68
CA GLU A 370 10.41 -13.06 -18.09
C GLU A 370 9.36 -13.37 -19.15
N SER A 371 9.32 -12.58 -20.24
CA SER A 371 8.39 -12.81 -21.34
C SER A 371 8.59 -14.17 -22.01
N LEU A 372 9.82 -14.70 -22.01
CA LEU A 372 10.13 -16.00 -22.61
C LEU A 372 9.67 -17.19 -21.76
N LYS A 373 9.29 -16.96 -20.48
CA LYS A 373 8.84 -18.02 -19.57
C LYS A 373 7.44 -18.57 -19.91
N TYR A 374 6.66 -17.84 -20.70
CA TYR A 374 5.28 -18.22 -20.99
C TYR A 374 5.19 -18.98 -22.33
N PRO A 375 4.86 -20.27 -22.32
CA PRO A 375 4.63 -21.00 -23.57
C PRO A 375 3.40 -20.43 -24.29
N LEU A 376 3.36 -20.64 -25.60
CA LEU A 376 2.17 -20.32 -26.40
C LEU A 376 0.96 -21.13 -25.90
N LEU A 377 -0.23 -20.56 -26.06
CA LEU A 377 -1.49 -21.17 -25.66
C LEU A 377 -1.64 -22.59 -26.20
N GLY A 378 -1.32 -22.81 -27.48
CA GLY A 378 -1.51 -24.11 -28.14
C GLY A 378 -2.96 -24.57 -28.03
N ASP A 379 -3.17 -25.81 -27.61
CA ASP A 379 -4.51 -26.40 -27.41
C ASP A 379 -5.12 -26.06 -26.03
N TYR A 380 -4.42 -25.31 -25.18
CA TYR A 380 -4.94 -24.94 -23.87
C TYR A 380 -6.10 -23.96 -24.01
N LEU A 381 -7.00 -24.02 -23.05
CA LEU A 381 -8.23 -23.24 -23.02
C LEU A 381 -8.15 -22.20 -21.91
N THR A 382 -8.42 -20.95 -22.26
CA THR A 382 -8.55 -19.87 -21.27
C THR A 382 -9.91 -19.94 -20.58
N ILE A 383 -10.08 -19.28 -19.43
CA ILE A 383 -11.38 -19.21 -18.74
C ILE A 383 -12.53 -18.74 -19.68
N PRO A 384 -12.38 -17.67 -20.48
CA PRO A 384 -13.42 -17.29 -21.45
C PRO A 384 -13.77 -18.38 -22.47
N MET A 385 -12.78 -19.17 -22.91
CA MET A 385 -13.01 -20.29 -23.83
C MET A 385 -13.78 -21.42 -23.14
N LEU A 386 -13.43 -21.75 -21.89
CA LEU A 386 -14.15 -22.73 -21.07
C LEU A 386 -15.59 -22.28 -20.79
N THR A 387 -15.80 -21.02 -20.40
CA THR A 387 -17.14 -20.42 -20.22
C THR A 387 -17.97 -20.56 -21.50
N LYS A 388 -17.39 -20.20 -22.65
CA LYS A 388 -18.08 -20.32 -23.95
C LYS A 388 -18.40 -21.78 -24.30
N ALA A 389 -17.47 -22.69 -24.10
CA ALA A 389 -17.61 -24.10 -24.50
C ALA A 389 -18.55 -24.89 -23.58
N THR A 390 -18.59 -24.55 -22.30
CA THR A 390 -19.47 -25.20 -21.30
C THR A 390 -20.87 -24.59 -21.24
N GLY A 391 -21.03 -23.35 -21.71
CA GLY A 391 -22.25 -22.56 -21.51
C GLY A 391 -22.40 -22.00 -20.09
N MET A 392 -21.41 -22.23 -19.23
CA MET A 392 -21.46 -21.81 -17.82
C MET A 392 -20.80 -20.43 -17.66
N ASP A 393 -21.22 -19.65 -16.67
CA ASP A 393 -20.58 -18.37 -16.38
C ASP A 393 -19.14 -18.52 -15.83
N ARG A 394 -18.43 -17.39 -15.75
CA ARG A 394 -17.04 -17.34 -15.30
C ARG A 394 -16.85 -17.82 -13.87
N GLU A 395 -17.77 -17.47 -12.96
CA GLU A 395 -17.66 -17.81 -11.54
C GLU A 395 -17.85 -19.30 -11.32
N TRP A 396 -18.83 -19.89 -12.01
CA TRP A 396 -19.04 -21.34 -12.01
C TRP A 396 -17.79 -22.09 -12.49
N VAL A 397 -17.20 -21.66 -13.61
CA VAL A 397 -15.99 -22.29 -14.17
C VAL A 397 -14.83 -22.21 -13.16
N ILE A 398 -14.57 -21.03 -12.59
CA ILE A 398 -13.49 -20.85 -11.60
C ILE A 398 -13.73 -21.73 -10.38
N LYS A 399 -14.95 -21.76 -9.85
CA LYS A 399 -15.33 -22.56 -8.69
C LYS A 399 -15.11 -24.05 -8.95
N LYS A 400 -15.55 -24.57 -10.11
CA LYS A 400 -15.38 -25.98 -10.45
C LYS A 400 -13.94 -26.39 -10.72
N LEU A 401 -13.14 -25.51 -11.32
CA LEU A 401 -11.70 -25.74 -11.46
C LEU A 401 -11.02 -25.89 -10.09
N HIS A 402 -11.40 -25.04 -9.13
CA HIS A 402 -10.91 -25.11 -7.76
C HIS A 402 -11.37 -26.39 -7.04
N GLU A 403 -12.65 -26.75 -7.11
CA GLU A 403 -13.19 -27.99 -6.51
C GLU A 403 -12.54 -29.25 -7.08
N LEU A 404 -12.19 -29.25 -8.37
CA LEU A 404 -11.48 -30.35 -9.01
C LEU A 404 -9.97 -30.38 -8.71
N GLY A 405 -9.44 -29.39 -8.00
CA GLY A 405 -8.00 -29.24 -7.75
C GLY A 405 -7.18 -28.99 -9.02
N ILE A 406 -7.80 -28.49 -10.09
CA ILE A 406 -7.12 -28.24 -11.36
C ILE A 406 -6.48 -26.86 -11.32
N THR A 407 -5.15 -26.83 -11.21
CA THR A 407 -4.37 -25.60 -11.32
C THR A 407 -4.10 -25.26 -12.78
N GLY A 408 -4.37 -24.03 -13.18
CA GLY A 408 -4.06 -23.57 -14.54
C GLY A 408 -2.61 -23.11 -14.70
N GLU A 409 -2.12 -23.14 -15.93
CA GLU A 409 -0.79 -22.67 -16.31
C GLU A 409 -0.85 -21.27 -16.92
N GLN A 410 0.16 -20.44 -16.68
CA GLN A 410 0.25 -19.13 -17.34
C GLN A 410 0.75 -19.32 -18.78
N ARG A 411 -0.10 -19.04 -19.76
CA ARG A 411 0.21 -19.19 -21.19
C ARG A 411 -0.13 -17.94 -21.99
N GLU A 412 0.60 -17.75 -23.07
CA GLU A 412 0.45 -16.60 -23.96
C GLU A 412 -0.60 -16.83 -25.05
N HIS A 413 -1.59 -15.95 -25.14
CA HIS A 413 -2.57 -16.00 -26.21
C HIS A 413 -2.09 -15.23 -27.47
N PRO A 414 -1.88 -15.91 -28.62
CA PRO A 414 -1.30 -15.28 -29.82
C PRO A 414 -2.20 -14.18 -30.42
N ALA A 415 -3.52 -14.39 -30.45
CA ALA A 415 -4.46 -13.45 -31.06
C ALA A 415 -4.82 -12.20 -30.21
N PHE A 416 -4.56 -12.20 -28.90
CA PHE A 416 -4.97 -11.10 -28.00
C PHE A 416 -3.76 -10.32 -27.48
N HIS A 417 -2.98 -9.74 -28.40
CA HIS A 417 -1.80 -8.92 -28.08
C HIS A 417 -0.81 -9.63 -27.14
N ARG A 418 -0.63 -10.95 -27.32
CA ARG A 418 0.28 -11.77 -26.50
C ARG A 418 0.01 -11.63 -24.99
N ARG A 419 -1.26 -11.41 -24.60
CA ARG A 419 -1.70 -11.40 -23.21
C ARG A 419 -1.48 -12.78 -22.59
N VAL A 420 -1.02 -12.79 -21.35
CA VAL A 420 -0.83 -14.01 -20.57
C VAL A 420 -2.13 -14.31 -19.81
N TYR A 421 -2.63 -15.54 -19.95
CA TYR A 421 -3.83 -16.02 -19.28
C TYR A 421 -3.50 -17.28 -18.49
N THR A 422 -4.16 -17.44 -17.34
CA THR A 422 -4.32 -18.75 -16.72
C THR A 422 -5.14 -19.64 -17.66
N SER A 423 -4.51 -20.71 -18.16
CA SER A 423 -5.00 -21.58 -19.21
C SER A 423 -4.96 -23.02 -18.76
N TYR A 424 -5.85 -23.85 -19.30
CA TYR A 424 -6.11 -25.21 -18.81
C TYR A 424 -6.01 -26.22 -19.95
N PRO A 425 -5.54 -27.46 -19.68
CA PRO A 425 -5.44 -28.47 -20.73
C PRO A 425 -6.83 -28.86 -21.28
N PRO A 426 -6.94 -29.33 -22.53
CA PRO A 426 -8.22 -29.71 -23.15
C PRO A 426 -9.06 -30.71 -22.34
N SER A 427 -8.43 -31.63 -21.60
CA SER A 427 -9.11 -32.59 -20.72
C SER A 427 -9.99 -31.91 -19.66
N THR A 428 -9.62 -30.70 -19.24
CA THR A 428 -10.39 -29.87 -18.30
C THR A 428 -11.78 -29.55 -18.85
N LEU A 429 -11.91 -29.31 -20.16
CA LEU A 429 -13.18 -29.02 -20.78
C LEU A 429 -14.14 -30.22 -20.68
N ASN A 430 -13.65 -31.44 -20.88
CA ASN A 430 -14.48 -32.65 -20.79
C ASN A 430 -15.03 -32.84 -19.37
N ASN A 431 -14.21 -32.61 -18.34
CA ASN A 431 -14.64 -32.66 -16.95
C ASN A 431 -15.73 -31.62 -16.67
N LEU A 432 -15.53 -30.38 -17.14
CA LEU A 432 -16.50 -29.31 -16.96
C LEU A 432 -17.80 -29.54 -17.75
N ILE A 433 -17.72 -30.09 -18.97
CA ILE A 433 -18.92 -30.45 -19.76
C ILE A 433 -19.72 -31.55 -19.06
N SER A 434 -19.05 -32.57 -18.50
CA SER A 434 -19.70 -33.63 -17.73
C SER A 434 -20.46 -33.04 -16.53
N LEU A 435 -19.79 -32.23 -15.72
CA LEU A 435 -20.41 -31.54 -14.58
C LEU A 435 -21.51 -30.56 -14.99
N ALA A 436 -21.38 -29.93 -16.15
CA ALA A 436 -22.41 -29.06 -16.67
C ALA A 436 -23.63 -29.84 -17.18
N GLY A 437 -23.44 -31.07 -17.66
CA GLY A 437 -24.49 -31.95 -18.18
C GLY A 437 -25.50 -32.37 -17.13
N ASP A 438 -25.08 -32.41 -15.87
CA ASP A 438 -25.93 -32.76 -14.72
C ASP A 438 -27.02 -31.70 -14.44
N TYR A 439 -26.89 -30.50 -15.00
CA TYR A 439 -27.89 -29.45 -14.85
C TYR A 439 -29.06 -29.66 -15.83
N LYS A 440 -30.25 -29.90 -15.26
CA LYS A 440 -31.50 -29.99 -16.01
C LYS A 440 -31.80 -28.68 -16.76
N LYS A 441 -32.39 -28.81 -17.94
CA LYS A 441 -33.07 -27.68 -18.59
C LYS A 441 -34.16 -27.16 -17.67
N ALA A 442 -34.38 -25.85 -17.70
CA ALA A 442 -35.48 -25.26 -16.96
C ALA A 442 -36.80 -25.90 -17.40
N GLU A 443 -37.62 -26.29 -16.42
CA GLU A 443 -38.98 -26.77 -16.70
C GLU A 443 -39.82 -25.63 -17.28
N ASP A 444 -40.85 -25.98 -18.03
CA ASP A 444 -41.72 -24.97 -18.64
C ASP A 444 -42.30 -24.03 -17.58
N GLY A 445 -42.15 -22.72 -17.83
CA GLY A 445 -42.64 -21.66 -16.95
C GLY A 445 -41.61 -21.15 -15.92
N TRP A 446 -40.47 -21.80 -15.74
CA TRP A 446 -39.36 -21.24 -14.97
C TRP A 446 -38.68 -20.11 -15.75
N LEU A 447 -38.44 -18.97 -15.08
CA LEU A 447 -38.03 -17.74 -15.74
C LEU A 447 -36.70 -17.23 -15.18
N THR A 448 -35.81 -16.77 -16.06
CA THR A 448 -34.62 -16.01 -15.66
C THR A 448 -35.00 -14.60 -15.22
N LEU A 449 -34.09 -13.90 -14.53
CA LEU A 449 -34.30 -12.50 -14.15
C LEU A 449 -34.66 -11.62 -15.37
N THR A 450 -33.95 -11.77 -16.49
CA THR A 450 -34.23 -11.03 -17.73
C THR A 450 -35.59 -11.39 -18.34
N ALA A 451 -36.03 -12.65 -18.21
CA ALA A 451 -37.36 -13.05 -18.64
C ALA A 451 -38.45 -12.44 -17.74
N LEU A 452 -38.20 -12.34 -16.42
CA LEU A 452 -39.08 -11.62 -15.50
C LEU A 452 -39.14 -10.12 -15.82
N GLU A 453 -38.01 -9.46 -16.10
CA GLU A 453 -37.98 -8.04 -16.53
C GLU A 453 -38.88 -7.80 -17.74
N THR A 454 -38.75 -8.68 -18.72
CA THR A 454 -39.52 -8.60 -19.97
C THR A 454 -41.01 -8.83 -19.71
N LYS A 455 -41.38 -9.85 -18.92
CA LYS A 455 -42.80 -10.18 -18.66
C LYS A 455 -43.48 -9.20 -17.70
N VAL A 456 -42.77 -8.68 -16.71
CA VAL A 456 -43.34 -7.74 -15.72
C VAL A 456 -43.30 -6.30 -16.23
N GLY A 457 -42.34 -5.95 -17.10
CA GLY A 457 -42.14 -4.59 -17.59
C GLY A 457 -41.61 -3.64 -16.52
N LYS A 458 -40.70 -4.12 -15.67
CA LYS A 458 -40.02 -3.34 -14.61
C LYS A 458 -38.51 -3.60 -14.66
N SER A 459 -37.72 -2.71 -14.07
CA SER A 459 -36.25 -2.82 -14.06
C SER A 459 -35.76 -3.96 -13.16
N SER A 460 -34.57 -4.50 -13.44
CA SER A 460 -33.91 -5.55 -12.64
C SER A 460 -33.86 -5.18 -11.15
N ARG A 461 -33.56 -3.91 -10.85
CA ARG A 461 -33.47 -3.41 -9.47
C ARG A 461 -34.81 -3.47 -8.74
N TRP A 462 -35.91 -3.16 -9.43
CA TRP A 462 -37.25 -3.27 -8.86
C TRP A 462 -37.59 -4.74 -8.57
N ILE A 463 -37.29 -5.64 -9.52
CA ILE A 463 -37.56 -7.07 -9.37
C ILE A 463 -36.74 -7.67 -8.23
N LEU A 464 -35.42 -7.43 -8.19
CA LEU A 464 -34.55 -7.94 -7.12
C LEU A 464 -34.99 -7.46 -5.73
N LYS A 465 -35.46 -6.21 -5.61
CA LYS A 465 -36.01 -5.70 -4.35
C LYS A 465 -37.23 -6.53 -3.91
N ARG A 466 -38.17 -6.80 -4.82
CA ARG A 466 -39.38 -7.59 -4.52
C ARG A 466 -39.07 -9.06 -4.28
N LEU A 467 -38.13 -9.64 -5.00
CA LEU A 467 -37.66 -11.01 -4.75
C LEU A 467 -37.11 -11.19 -3.34
N GLY A 468 -36.45 -10.17 -2.78
CA GLY A 468 -35.99 -10.17 -1.38
C GLY A 468 -37.14 -10.18 -0.37
N GLU A 469 -38.35 -9.77 -0.75
CA GLU A 469 -39.55 -9.79 0.11
C GLU A 469 -40.31 -11.12 0.02
N ILE A 470 -40.21 -11.83 -1.11
CA ILE A 470 -41.01 -13.03 -1.41
C ILE A 470 -40.37 -14.33 -0.86
N ASN A 471 -39.08 -14.31 -0.49
CA ASN A 471 -38.34 -15.49 0.01
C ASN A 471 -38.50 -16.75 -0.87
N VAL A 472 -38.16 -16.61 -2.15
CA VAL A 472 -38.34 -17.65 -3.17
C VAL A 472 -37.18 -18.65 -3.15
N THR A 473 -37.49 -19.94 -3.23
CA THR A 473 -36.51 -20.97 -3.60
C THR A 473 -36.15 -20.86 -5.07
N THR A 474 -34.94 -20.37 -5.35
CA THR A 474 -34.42 -20.32 -6.72
C THR A 474 -33.70 -21.61 -7.08
N ILE A 475 -33.76 -22.03 -8.35
CA ILE A 475 -33.01 -23.19 -8.85
C ILE A 475 -32.12 -22.75 -10.00
N MET A 476 -30.91 -23.30 -10.04
CA MET A 476 -29.95 -23.03 -11.09
C MET A 476 -30.12 -24.05 -12.22
N GLN A 477 -30.58 -23.59 -13.39
CA GLN A 477 -30.97 -24.41 -14.54
C GLN A 477 -30.42 -23.82 -15.84
N ARG A 478 -30.41 -24.62 -16.92
CA ARG A 478 -30.02 -24.14 -18.25
C ARG A 478 -31.18 -23.40 -18.92
N ASP A 479 -30.90 -22.20 -19.42
CA ASP A 479 -31.83 -21.42 -20.23
C ASP A 479 -31.95 -21.98 -21.67
N SER A 480 -32.78 -21.33 -22.51
CA SER A 480 -32.99 -21.75 -23.90
C SER A 480 -31.74 -21.65 -24.79
N ARG A 481 -30.71 -20.91 -24.35
CA ARG A 481 -29.40 -20.80 -25.01
C ARG A 481 -28.38 -21.78 -24.40
N GLY A 482 -28.80 -22.63 -23.48
CA GLY A 482 -27.95 -23.58 -22.75
C GLY A 482 -27.13 -22.94 -21.64
N ALA A 483 -27.31 -21.64 -21.36
CA ALA A 483 -26.56 -20.96 -20.33
C ALA A 483 -27.16 -21.22 -18.94
N LEU A 484 -26.32 -21.50 -17.96
CA LEU A 484 -26.77 -21.69 -16.59
C LEU A 484 -27.19 -20.34 -15.99
N ARG A 485 -28.42 -20.26 -15.53
CA ARG A 485 -28.99 -19.05 -14.91
C ARG A 485 -29.79 -19.43 -13.67
N ILE A 486 -29.89 -18.48 -12.75
CA ILE A 486 -30.88 -18.56 -11.67
C ILE A 486 -32.26 -18.43 -12.30
N HIS A 487 -33.08 -19.46 -12.11
CA HIS A 487 -34.46 -19.49 -12.55
C HIS A 487 -35.39 -19.36 -11.35
N TYR A 488 -36.48 -18.64 -11.57
CA TYR A 488 -37.53 -18.37 -10.61
C TYR A 488 -38.77 -19.18 -11.02
N PRO A 489 -39.48 -19.80 -10.07
CA PRO A 489 -40.66 -20.59 -10.38
C PRO A 489 -41.80 -19.71 -10.89
N PRO A 490 -42.77 -20.27 -11.65
CA PRO A 490 -43.88 -19.52 -12.24
C PRO A 490 -44.68 -18.68 -11.23
N ALA A 491 -44.81 -19.14 -9.98
CA ALA A 491 -45.50 -18.43 -8.91
C ALA A 491 -44.95 -17.02 -8.66
N VAL A 492 -43.62 -16.84 -8.81
CA VAL A 492 -42.95 -15.55 -8.65
C VAL A 492 -43.43 -14.53 -9.67
N LEU A 493 -43.65 -14.95 -10.91
CA LEU A 493 -44.16 -14.05 -11.93
C LEU A 493 -45.55 -13.53 -11.54
N HIS A 494 -46.42 -14.39 -11.02
CA HIS A 494 -47.76 -14.00 -10.57
C HIS A 494 -47.69 -12.98 -9.44
N GLU A 495 -46.83 -13.20 -8.45
CA GLU A 495 -46.66 -12.26 -7.33
C GLU A 495 -46.08 -10.92 -7.76
N LEU A 496 -45.08 -10.92 -8.65
CA LEU A 496 -44.51 -9.68 -9.19
C LEU A 496 -45.53 -8.88 -10.00
N LEU A 497 -46.40 -9.54 -10.76
CA LEU A 497 -47.49 -8.88 -11.50
C LEU A 497 -48.53 -8.29 -10.56
N GLN A 498 -48.90 -8.99 -9.48
CA GLN A 498 -49.80 -8.47 -8.45
C GLN A 498 -49.19 -7.25 -7.74
N ALA A 499 -47.91 -7.33 -7.34
CA ALA A 499 -47.22 -6.22 -6.70
C ALA A 499 -47.14 -4.98 -7.61
N LYS A 500 -46.92 -5.19 -8.92
CA LYS A 500 -46.97 -4.12 -9.92
C LYS A 500 -48.36 -3.48 -9.99
N GLN A 501 -49.43 -4.27 -10.05
CA GLN A 501 -50.80 -3.76 -10.10
C GLN A 501 -51.14 -2.94 -8.85
N MET A 502 -50.79 -3.43 -7.65
CA MET A 502 -51.02 -2.70 -6.40
C MET A 502 -50.28 -1.35 -6.35
N GLU A 503 -49.06 -1.26 -6.90
CA GLU A 503 -48.35 0.02 -7.01
C GLU A 503 -49.04 0.99 -7.98
N GLU A 504 -49.58 0.48 -9.09
CA GLU A 504 -50.30 1.27 -10.09
C GLU A 504 -51.63 1.78 -9.52
N ASP A 505 -52.38 0.92 -8.82
CA ASP A 505 -53.62 1.28 -8.13
C ASP A 505 -53.37 2.34 -7.05
N ARG A 506 -52.29 2.20 -6.25
CA ARG A 506 -51.88 3.20 -5.25
C ARG A 506 -51.55 4.55 -5.89
N LYS A 507 -50.88 4.56 -7.05
CA LYS A 507 -50.59 5.81 -7.79
C LYS A 507 -51.87 6.45 -8.32
N HIS A 508 -52.80 5.66 -8.85
CA HIS A 508 -54.10 6.16 -9.29
C HIS A 508 -54.92 6.73 -8.14
N ALA A 509 -55.00 6.04 -6.99
CA ALA A 509 -55.69 6.51 -5.81
C ALA A 509 -55.09 7.84 -5.31
N LYS A 510 -53.77 7.95 -5.21
CA LYS A 510 -53.10 9.19 -4.80
C LYS A 510 -53.44 10.36 -5.73
N LYS A 511 -53.50 10.13 -7.04
CA LYS A 511 -53.88 11.13 -8.05
C LYS A 511 -55.36 11.57 -7.94
N TRP A 512 -56.24 10.74 -7.38
CA TRP A 512 -57.65 11.12 -7.15
C TRP A 512 -57.83 11.94 -5.86
N TYR A 513 -56.91 11.83 -4.91
CA TYR A 513 -56.94 12.61 -3.65
C TYR A 513 -56.24 13.96 -3.76
N GLU A 514 -55.36 14.15 -4.75
CA GLU A 514 -54.75 15.43 -5.15
C GLU A 514 -55.67 16.16 -6.12
#